data_AF-A0AB73IP35-F1
#
_entry.id   AF-A0AB73IP35-F1
#
_cell.length_a   1.000
_cell.length_b   1.000
_cell.length_c   1.000
_cell.angle_alpha   90.00
_cell.angle_beta   90.00
_cell.angle_gamma   90.00
#
_symmetry.space_group_name_H-M   'P 1'
#
loop_
_entity.id
_entity.type
_entity.pdbx_description
1 polymer ?
#
loop_
_entity_poly.entity_id
_entity_poly.type
_entity_poly.pdbx_seq_one_letter_code
_entity_poly.pdbx_strand_id
1 'polypeptide(L)'
;MANPYLNAGPLNRVRCSVVIAAFPSLNIISQYMGKSFAHIEFEGDFNQQIETATGVVNSPEPYVMATITVGLLRSQALAANWLAQAQDTSVLGDVTIHSDTSAFPAITLNDTGIRMISPGAFDGTDPVVRLTLRGSFNANSSLWSFT
;
A
#
# COMPACT_ATOMS: atom_id res chain seq x y z
N MET A 1 30.90 -18.21 -6.32
CA MET A 1 29.70 -18.93 -5.81
C MET A 1 29.22 -18.21 -4.56
N ALA A 2 27.96 -17.80 -4.51
CA ALA A 2 27.39 -17.16 -3.33
C ALA A 2 27.24 -18.19 -2.19
N ASN A 3 27.50 -17.78 -0.95
CA ASN A 3 27.46 -18.66 0.23
C ASN A 3 26.04 -19.21 0.45
N PRO A 4 25.83 -20.55 0.46
CA PRO A 4 24.51 -21.15 0.70
C PRO A 4 23.99 -20.95 2.13
N TYR A 5 24.81 -20.52 3.09
CA TYR A 5 24.42 -20.23 4.48
C TYR A 5 24.20 -18.74 4.74
N LEU A 6 23.66 -18.01 3.77
CA LEU A 6 23.29 -16.61 3.97
C LEU A 6 22.15 -16.51 5.01
N ASN A 7 22.37 -15.80 6.11
CA ASN A 7 21.31 -15.50 7.07
C ASN A 7 20.30 -14.55 6.41
N ALA A 8 19.09 -15.05 6.11
CA ALA A 8 18.04 -14.30 5.43
C ALA A 8 17.42 -13.18 6.30
N GLY A 9 17.77 -13.10 7.58
CA GLY A 9 17.23 -12.11 8.52
C GLY A 9 15.78 -12.38 8.94
N PRO A 10 15.34 -11.82 10.08
CA PRO A 10 14.00 -12.07 10.60
C PRO A 10 12.95 -11.15 9.96
N LEU A 11 11.77 -11.72 9.67
CA LEU A 11 10.55 -10.97 9.36
C LEU A 11 9.75 -10.75 10.65
N ASN A 12 9.29 -9.53 10.89
CA ASN A 12 8.54 -9.15 12.09
C ASN A 12 7.16 -8.56 11.74
N ARG A 13 6.14 -9.38 11.93
CA ARG A 13 4.73 -9.04 11.73
C ARG A 13 4.24 -7.83 12.55
N VAL A 14 4.86 -7.53 13.69
CA VAL A 14 4.49 -6.38 14.54
C VAL A 14 4.89 -5.04 13.90
N ARG A 15 5.81 -5.05 12.93
CA ARG A 15 6.30 -3.84 12.28
C ARG A 15 5.43 -3.34 11.13
N CYS A 16 4.56 -4.20 10.59
CA CYS A 16 3.70 -3.80 9.49
C CYS A 16 2.69 -2.75 9.99
N SER A 17 2.70 -1.59 9.34
CA SER A 17 1.78 -0.50 9.65
C SER A 17 1.47 0.33 8.41
N VAL A 18 0.26 0.86 8.34
CA VAL A 18 -0.18 1.84 7.34
C VAL A 18 -0.46 3.14 8.07
N VAL A 19 0.28 4.19 7.72
CA VAL A 19 0.26 5.48 8.39
C VAL A 19 -0.32 6.52 7.45
N ILE A 20 -1.31 7.26 7.93
CA ILE A 20 -2.01 8.33 7.23
C ILE A 20 -1.71 9.62 7.99
N ALA A 21 -0.77 10.43 7.48
CA ALA A 21 -0.26 11.58 8.22
C ALA A 21 -1.36 12.62 8.51
N ALA A 22 -2.28 12.82 7.58
CA ALA A 22 -3.40 13.76 7.71
C ALA A 22 -4.47 13.28 8.72
N PHE A 23 -4.58 11.97 8.94
CA PHE A 23 -5.63 11.37 9.79
C PHE A 23 -5.05 10.30 10.72
N PRO A 24 -4.33 10.69 11.80
CA PRO A 24 -3.65 9.74 12.68
C PRO A 24 -4.59 8.75 13.39
N SER A 25 -5.87 9.10 13.56
CA SER A 25 -6.93 8.24 14.10
C SER A 25 -7.26 7.04 13.20
N LEU A 26 -6.83 7.06 11.94
CA LEU A 26 -7.02 6.00 10.96
C LEU A 26 -5.79 5.10 10.81
N ASN A 27 -4.69 5.41 11.49
CA ASN A 27 -3.45 4.64 11.42
C ASN A 27 -3.69 3.17 11.77
N ILE A 28 -3.21 2.29 10.89
CA ILE A 28 -3.37 0.86 11.02
C ILE A 28 -2.06 0.26 11.49
N ILE A 29 -2.07 -0.32 12.68
CA ILE A 29 -0.95 -1.11 13.21
C ILE A 29 -1.30 -2.60 13.19
N SER A 30 -0.29 -3.45 13.35
CA SER A 30 -0.42 -4.91 13.30
C SER A 30 -1.55 -5.51 14.17
N GLN A 31 -1.89 -4.86 15.29
CA GLN A 31 -2.93 -5.31 16.22
C GLN A 31 -4.35 -5.22 15.64
N TYR A 32 -4.56 -4.33 14.68
CA TYR A 32 -5.87 -4.12 14.04
C TYR A 32 -6.01 -4.90 12.73
N MET A 33 -4.95 -5.58 12.29
CA MET A 33 -4.92 -6.29 11.01
C MET A 33 -5.29 -7.77 11.16
N GLY A 34 -5.94 -8.32 10.13
CA GLY A 34 -6.07 -9.75 9.93
C GLY A 34 -4.73 -10.42 9.60
N LYS A 35 -4.71 -11.75 9.57
CA LYS A 35 -3.48 -12.55 9.36
C LYS A 35 -2.78 -12.29 8.02
N SER A 36 -3.50 -11.78 7.01
CA SER A 36 -2.95 -11.43 5.70
C SER A 36 -2.22 -10.08 5.67
N PHE A 37 -2.25 -9.30 6.76
CA PHE A 37 -1.63 -7.96 6.85
C PHE A 37 -2.05 -7.03 5.70
N ALA A 38 -1.25 -6.00 5.44
CA ALA A 38 -1.38 -5.11 4.31
C ALA A 38 -0.64 -5.67 3.09
N HIS A 39 -1.25 -5.54 1.92
CA HIS A 39 -0.69 -5.90 0.63
C HIS A 39 -0.65 -4.67 -0.27
N ILE A 40 0.43 -4.49 -1.02
CA ILE A 40 0.57 -3.42 -2.01
C ILE A 40 0.83 -4.02 -3.39
N GLU A 41 0.13 -3.50 -4.38
CA GLU A 41 0.25 -3.88 -5.79
C GLU A 41 0.45 -2.61 -6.61
N PHE A 42 1.49 -2.58 -7.44
CA PHE A 42 1.72 -1.52 -8.41
C PHE A 42 0.98 -1.86 -9.70
N GLU A 43 0.15 -0.94 -10.16
CA GLU A 43 -0.65 -1.05 -11.36
C GLU A 43 0.09 -0.39 -12.54
N GLY A 44 0.21 -1.13 -13.64
CA GLY A 44 0.83 -0.64 -14.87
C GLY A 44 2.35 -0.84 -14.94
N ASP A 45 2.93 -0.33 -16.02
CA ASP A 45 4.35 -0.51 -16.32
C ASP A 45 5.17 0.69 -15.81
N PHE A 46 6.31 0.42 -15.16
CA PHE A 46 7.24 1.48 -14.74
C PHE A 46 7.99 2.12 -15.91
N ASN A 47 8.04 1.43 -17.06
CA ASN A 47 8.70 1.87 -18.27
C ASN A 47 8.02 1.23 -19.47
N GLN A 48 7.49 2.07 -20.37
CA GLN A 48 6.93 1.60 -21.63
C GLN A 48 8.05 1.45 -22.67
N GLN A 49 8.00 0.36 -23.43
CA GLN A 49 8.94 0.10 -24.51
C GLN A 49 8.27 0.32 -25.86
N ILE A 50 8.76 1.32 -26.59
CA ILE A 50 8.24 1.67 -27.91
C ILE A 50 9.12 0.97 -28.97
N GLU A 51 8.53 0.06 -29.72
CA GLU A 51 9.21 -0.64 -30.82
C GLU A 51 9.47 0.31 -32.00
N THR A 52 10.65 0.19 -32.60
CA THR A 52 11.09 0.94 -33.78
C THR A 52 11.61 -0.03 -34.85
N ALA A 53 11.82 0.44 -36.07
CA ALA A 53 12.19 -0.39 -37.22
C ALA A 53 13.44 -1.27 -37.00
N THR A 54 14.33 -0.91 -36.06
CA THR A 54 15.56 -1.66 -35.76
C THR A 54 15.87 -1.79 -34.26
N GLY A 55 14.96 -1.40 -33.36
CA GLY A 55 15.25 -1.41 -31.92
C GLY A 55 14.07 -0.97 -31.03
N VAL A 56 14.36 -0.61 -29.78
CA VAL A 56 13.37 -0.23 -28.76
C VAL A 56 13.79 1.08 -28.10
N VAL A 57 12.84 1.99 -27.87
CA VAL A 57 13.03 3.21 -27.09
C VAL A 57 12.33 3.04 -25.73
N ASN A 58 13.07 3.25 -24.63
CA ASN A 58 12.52 3.22 -23.28
C ASN A 58 11.86 4.56 -22.94
N SER A 59 10.59 4.53 -22.53
CA SER A 59 9.78 5.65 -22.08
C SER A 59 9.38 5.43 -20.61
N PRO A 60 10.24 5.84 -19.65
CA PRO A 60 9.97 5.64 -18.23
C PRO A 60 8.77 6.49 -17.76
N GLU A 61 7.87 5.89 -16.98
CA GLU A 61 6.70 6.58 -16.42
C GLU A 61 7.10 7.39 -15.18
N PRO A 62 6.63 8.63 -15.01
CA PRO A 62 6.98 9.46 -13.87
C PRO A 62 6.20 9.08 -12.59
N TYR A 63 5.10 8.35 -12.74
CA TYR A 63 4.35 7.74 -11.63
C TYR A 63 3.67 6.46 -12.11
N VAL A 64 3.38 5.55 -11.16
CA VAL A 64 2.50 4.40 -11.38
C VAL A 64 1.39 4.42 -10.35
N MET A 65 0.21 3.90 -10.70
CA MET A 65 -0.86 3.77 -9.71
C MET A 65 -0.52 2.59 -8.80
N ALA A 66 -0.91 2.67 -7.53
CA ALA A 66 -0.74 1.56 -6.60
C ALA A 66 -1.98 1.37 -5.76
N THR A 67 -2.34 0.11 -5.53
CA THR A 67 -3.46 -0.29 -4.69
C THR A 67 -2.93 -0.96 -3.43
N ILE A 68 -3.37 -0.48 -2.28
CA ILE A 68 -3.12 -1.10 -0.97
C ILE A 68 -4.40 -1.79 -0.52
N THR A 69 -4.31 -3.07 -0.17
CA THR A 69 -5.41 -3.81 0.46
C THR A 69 -5.03 -4.21 1.88
N VAL A 70 -5.89 -3.89 2.84
CA VAL A 70 -5.68 -4.21 4.26
C VAL A 70 -6.92 -4.90 4.80
N GLY A 71 -6.72 -6.03 5.49
CA GLY A 71 -7.78 -6.65 6.28
C GLY A 71 -7.82 -6.04 7.68
N LEU A 72 -8.87 -5.29 8.01
CA LEU A 72 -9.11 -4.75 9.35
C LEU A 72 -10.00 -5.68 10.18
N LEU A 73 -9.78 -5.76 11.48
CA LEU A 73 -10.66 -6.51 12.37
C LEU A 73 -11.94 -5.72 12.68
N ARG A 74 -13.10 -6.27 12.32
CA ARG A 74 -14.43 -5.68 12.58
C ARG A 74 -14.73 -5.53 14.07
N SER A 75 -14.11 -6.34 14.91
CA SER A 75 -14.25 -6.28 16.37
C SER A 75 -13.56 -5.05 16.99
N GLN A 76 -12.74 -4.33 16.23
CA GLN A 76 -12.00 -3.17 16.69
C GLN A 76 -12.67 -1.87 16.23
N ALA A 77 -12.61 -0.82 17.06
CA ALA A 77 -13.21 0.48 16.76
C ALA A 77 -12.67 1.13 15.48
N LEU A 78 -11.43 0.78 15.09
CA LEU A 78 -10.78 1.31 13.89
C LEU A 78 -11.58 1.03 12.62
N ALA A 79 -12.21 -0.14 12.48
CA ALA A 79 -13.01 -0.47 11.30
C ALA A 79 -14.23 0.46 11.15
N ALA A 80 -14.85 0.87 12.27
CA ALA A 80 -15.94 1.83 12.26
C ALA A 80 -15.46 3.25 11.93
N ASN A 81 -14.28 3.65 12.41
CA ASN A 81 -13.67 4.94 12.07
C ASN A 81 -13.38 5.04 10.56
N TRP A 82 -12.88 3.97 9.95
CA TRP A 82 -12.67 3.92 8.50
C TRP A 82 -13.97 4.03 7.69
N LEU A 83 -15.05 3.41 8.17
CA LEU A 83 -16.37 3.55 7.55
C LEU A 83 -16.92 4.98 7.68
N ALA A 84 -16.77 5.60 8.86
CA ALA A 84 -17.17 6.99 9.08
C ALA A 84 -16.35 7.95 8.20
N GLN A 85 -15.04 7.73 8.09
CA GLN A 85 -14.19 8.51 7.19
C GLN A 85 -14.68 8.39 5.74
N ALA A 86 -14.97 7.18 5.26
CA ALA A 86 -15.45 6.99 3.89
C ALA A 86 -16.81 7.67 3.62
N GLN A 87 -17.63 7.91 4.66
CA GLN A 87 -18.89 8.65 4.55
C GLN A 87 -18.67 10.16 4.56
N ASP A 88 -17.65 10.65 5.26
CA ASP A 88 -17.32 12.08 5.36
C ASP A 88 -16.46 12.54 4.17
N THR A 89 -15.27 11.95 4.00
CA THR A 89 -14.40 12.18 2.85
C THR A 89 -13.53 10.97 2.54
N SER A 90 -13.55 10.54 1.27
CA SER A 90 -12.74 9.43 0.78
C SER A 90 -11.28 9.81 0.49
N VAL A 91 -10.90 11.08 0.58
CA VAL A 91 -9.54 11.56 0.27
C VAL A 91 -8.67 11.55 1.53
N LEU A 92 -7.50 10.92 1.46
CA LEU A 92 -6.59 10.74 2.60
C LEU A 92 -5.27 11.52 2.45
N GLY A 93 -4.86 11.84 1.21
CA GLY A 93 -3.57 12.46 0.91
C GLY A 93 -2.45 11.42 0.94
N ASP A 94 -1.34 11.73 1.62
CA ASP A 94 -0.17 10.85 1.66
C ASP A 94 -0.36 9.68 2.63
N VAL A 95 -0.13 8.46 2.14
CA VAL A 95 -0.23 7.22 2.90
C VAL A 95 1.07 6.45 2.81
N THR A 96 1.66 6.13 3.96
CA THR A 96 2.94 5.40 4.03
C THR A 96 2.73 4.00 4.59
N ILE A 97 3.22 2.99 3.86
CA ILE A 97 3.20 1.60 4.28
C ILE A 97 4.60 1.16 4.71
N HIS A 98 4.67 0.58 5.91
CA HIS A 98 5.87 -0.03 6.46
C HIS A 98 5.78 -1.54 6.31
N SER A 99 6.86 -2.14 5.79
CA SER A 99 6.99 -3.59 5.68
C SER A 99 7.26 -4.23 7.04
N ASP A 100 7.26 -5.56 7.06
CA ASP A 100 7.59 -6.39 8.22
C ASP A 100 9.11 -6.46 8.51
N THR A 101 9.95 -5.76 7.74
CA THR A 101 11.41 -5.69 7.93
C THR A 101 11.93 -4.24 7.85
N SER A 102 13.07 -3.96 8.49
CA SER A 102 13.80 -2.68 8.30
C SER A 102 14.60 -2.68 7.00
N ALA A 103 14.88 -3.85 6.45
CA ALA A 103 15.70 -3.96 5.25
C ALA A 103 14.97 -3.46 4.01
N PHE A 104 13.65 -3.54 3.99
CA PHE A 104 12.82 -3.03 2.91
C PHE A 104 12.23 -1.67 3.31
N PRO A 105 12.49 -0.60 2.55
CA PRO A 105 12.09 0.75 2.91
C PRO A 105 10.56 0.89 2.93
N ALA A 106 10.09 1.91 3.65
CA ALA A 106 8.69 2.29 3.60
C ALA A 106 8.35 2.81 2.19
N ILE A 107 7.14 2.50 1.74
CA ILE A 107 6.59 3.00 0.47
C ILE A 107 5.56 4.07 0.80
N THR A 108 5.68 5.23 0.18
CA THR A 108 4.70 6.32 0.30
C THR A 108 3.91 6.43 -0.99
N LEU A 109 2.58 6.42 -0.86
CA LEU A 109 1.66 6.73 -1.93
C LEU A 109 1.14 8.16 -1.74
N ASN A 110 1.12 8.90 -2.84
CA ASN A 110 0.62 10.27 -2.92
C ASN A 110 -0.83 10.27 -3.41
N ASP A 111 -1.57 11.32 -3.02
CA ASP A 111 -2.97 11.54 -3.39
C ASP A 111 -3.85 10.29 -3.24
N THR A 112 -3.66 9.59 -2.12
CA THR A 112 -4.34 8.33 -1.84
C THR A 112 -5.79 8.59 -1.42
N GLY A 113 -6.70 7.78 -1.95
CA GLY A 113 -8.10 7.77 -1.56
C GLY A 113 -8.62 6.37 -1.22
N ILE A 114 -9.76 6.33 -0.55
CA ILE A 114 -10.50 5.10 -0.26
C ILE A 114 -11.23 4.67 -1.53
N ARG A 115 -10.83 3.53 -2.08
CA ARG A 115 -11.44 2.95 -3.28
C ARG A 115 -12.64 2.06 -2.93
N MET A 116 -12.50 1.25 -1.88
CA MET A 116 -13.54 0.31 -1.47
C MET A 116 -13.39 -0.05 0.01
N ILE A 117 -14.54 -0.20 0.68
CA ILE A 117 -14.64 -0.85 1.99
C ILE A 117 -15.65 -1.99 1.86
N SER A 118 -15.20 -3.22 2.15
CA SER A 118 -16.06 -4.40 2.17
C SER A 118 -16.11 -4.95 3.59
N PRO A 119 -17.22 -4.74 4.33
CA PRO A 119 -17.34 -5.27 5.69
C PRO A 119 -17.41 -6.79 5.72
N GLY A 120 -17.69 -7.47 4.61
CA GLY A 120 -17.88 -8.93 4.56
C GLY A 120 -19.25 -9.37 5.07
N ALA A 121 -19.43 -10.68 5.26
CA ALA A 121 -20.68 -11.24 5.79
C ALA A 121 -20.80 -11.01 7.32
N PHE A 122 -22.03 -10.79 7.79
CA PHE A 122 -22.37 -10.63 9.22
C PHE A 122 -22.85 -11.94 9.85
N ASP A 123 -22.16 -13.04 9.53
CA ASP A 123 -22.52 -14.39 9.96
C ASP A 123 -21.63 -14.93 11.11
N GLY A 124 -20.68 -14.13 11.58
CA GLY A 124 -19.73 -14.50 12.63
C GLY A 124 -18.60 -15.43 12.17
N THR A 125 -18.49 -15.72 10.87
CA THR A 125 -17.47 -16.63 10.33
C THR A 125 -16.19 -15.92 9.90
N ASP A 126 -16.29 -14.67 9.42
CA ASP A 126 -15.17 -13.83 9.01
C ASP A 126 -15.20 -12.48 9.75
N PRO A 127 -14.22 -12.19 10.62
CA PRO A 127 -14.13 -10.91 11.32
C PRO A 127 -13.45 -9.81 10.47
N VAL A 128 -13.02 -10.09 9.23
CA VAL A 128 -12.22 -9.15 8.44
C VAL A 128 -13.09 -8.20 7.61
N VAL A 129 -12.84 -6.90 7.77
CA VAL A 129 -13.28 -5.83 6.87
C VAL A 129 -12.14 -5.54 5.88
N ARG A 130 -12.38 -5.74 4.59
CA ARG A 130 -11.38 -5.45 3.55
C ARG A 130 -11.44 -3.97 3.19
N LEU A 131 -10.35 -3.25 3.45
CA LEU A 131 -10.13 -1.88 3.03
C LEU A 131 -9.21 -1.87 1.82
N THR A 132 -9.60 -1.16 0.76
CA THR A 132 -8.79 -0.96 -0.43
C THR A 132 -8.56 0.54 -0.63
N LEU A 133 -7.28 0.93 -0.61
CA LEU A 133 -6.81 2.28 -0.88
C LEU A 133 -6.13 2.30 -2.25
N ARG A 134 -6.20 3.44 -2.94
CA ARG A 134 -5.51 3.63 -4.21
C ARG A 134 -4.89 5.02 -4.25
N GLY A 135 -3.63 5.10 -4.67
CA GLY A 135 -2.89 6.35 -4.82
C GLY A 135 -1.84 6.24 -5.91
N SER A 136 -1.06 7.30 -6.10
CA SER A 136 0.07 7.32 -7.03
C SER A 136 1.37 7.03 -6.29
N PHE A 137 2.25 6.24 -6.91
CA PHE A 137 3.61 6.04 -6.48
C PHE A 137 4.54 6.75 -7.46
N ASN A 138 5.32 7.70 -6.95
CA ASN A 138 6.31 8.40 -7.77
C ASN A 138 7.46 7.45 -8.11
N ALA A 139 7.66 7.24 -9.41
CA ALA A 139 8.73 6.44 -9.97
C ALA A 139 9.67 7.35 -10.77
N ASN A 140 10.89 6.89 -11.06
CA ASN A 140 11.82 7.61 -11.93
C ASN A 140 11.98 9.10 -11.55
N SER A 141 12.28 9.37 -10.27
CA SER A 141 12.27 10.72 -9.69
C SER A 141 13.13 11.76 -10.44
N SER A 142 14.16 11.32 -11.16
CA SER A 142 14.99 12.18 -12.02
C SER A 142 14.22 12.84 -13.17
N LEU A 143 13.08 12.27 -13.62
CA LEU A 143 12.26 12.85 -14.68
C LEU A 143 11.62 14.19 -14.28
N TRP A 144 11.41 14.39 -12.98
CA TRP A 144 10.86 15.63 -12.43
C TRP A 144 11.92 16.73 -12.26
N SER A 145 13.20 16.38 -12.40
CA SER A 145 14.32 17.32 -12.32
C SER A 145 14.75 17.75 -13.71
N PHE A 146 14.23 18.89 -14.18
CA PHE A 146 14.74 19.54 -15.40
C PHE A 146 16.04 20.28 -15.07
N THR A 147 17.18 19.61 -15.21
CA THR A 147 18.51 20.25 -15.29
C THR A 147 19.14 19.96 -16.63
#